data_AF-A0A8C7YRQ5-F1
#
_entry.id   AF-A0A8C7YRQ5-F1
#
_cell.length_a   1.000
_cell.length_b   1.000
_cell.length_c   1.000
_cell.angle_alpha   90.00
_cell.angle_beta   90.00
_cell.angle_gamma   90.00
#
_symmetry.space_group_name_H-M   'P 1'
#
loop_
_entity.id
_entity.type
_entity.pdbx_description
1 polymer ?
#
loop_
_entity_poly.entity_id
_entity_poly.type
_entity_poly.pdbx_seq_one_letter_code
_entity_poly.pdbx_strand_id
1 'polypeptide(L)'
;MAVEKRLALAVVQFLRDQTHCGALNSDEQESLEVAIQCLETTFKISSSDGHLAVSQPLREIFLNALLKNGNSTSPETPPSPEDMERAEQLKNEGNNHMKEENYRCALDCYTQAIDLDLRNAVYYCNRAAAHSKLGNYTEATSDCERAIGIDPTYSKAYGRMGLALTAMNKYPEAISYFKKALVLDPDNDTYKSNLKIAEQKQREASSPIAAGLGFDMASLINNPAFISMVRALVRFLNISERRHELELRLLLLSAGGERDAEPAGATTHVRNDVQRGQGSWCRSGGNVGHFQLD
;
A
#
# COMPACT_ATOMS: atom_id res chain seq x y z
N MET A 1 4.61 32.74 18.82
CA MET A 1 3.64 33.16 17.78
C MET A 1 3.14 31.99 16.91
N ALA A 2 4.02 31.15 16.34
CA ALA A 2 3.58 30.08 15.43
C ALA A 2 2.92 28.88 16.16
N VAL A 3 3.34 28.58 17.39
CA VAL A 3 2.81 27.45 18.18
C VAL A 3 1.41 27.75 18.69
N GLU A 4 1.21 28.96 19.21
CA GLU A 4 -0.08 29.46 19.73
C GLU A 4 -1.11 29.54 18.60
N LYS A 5 -0.69 30.03 17.43
CA LYS A 5 -1.53 30.06 16.23
C LYS A 5 -1.93 28.65 15.77
N ARG A 6 -0.99 27.70 15.79
CA ARG A 6 -1.24 26.29 15.46
C ARG A 6 -2.21 25.63 16.43
N LEU A 7 -2.08 25.91 17.73
CA LEU A 7 -3.01 25.41 18.75
C LEU A 7 -4.43 25.98 18.55
N ALA A 8 -4.54 27.29 18.34
CA ALA A 8 -5.83 27.94 18.08
C ALA A 8 -6.49 27.41 16.81
N LEU A 9 -5.72 27.14 15.75
CA LEU A 9 -6.22 26.49 14.54
C LEU A 9 -6.77 25.08 14.80
N ALA A 10 -6.09 24.28 15.61
CA ALA A 10 -6.56 22.94 15.98
C ALA A 10 -7.87 23.00 16.79
N VAL A 11 -8.03 23.99 17.67
CA VAL A 11 -9.30 24.24 18.39
C VAL A 11 -10.40 24.66 17.41
N VAL A 12 -10.13 25.59 16.49
CA VAL A 12 -11.12 26.03 15.50
C VAL A 12 -11.58 24.89 14.60
N GLN A 13 -10.66 24.04 14.14
CA GLN A 13 -11.00 22.84 13.35
C GLN A 13 -11.90 21.89 14.14
N PHE A 14 -11.57 21.63 15.40
CA PHE A 14 -12.39 20.81 16.29
C PHE A 14 -13.81 21.37 16.43
N LEU A 15 -13.97 22.67 16.69
CA LEU A 15 -15.29 23.30 16.84
C LEU A 15 -16.10 23.24 15.52
N ARG A 16 -15.45 23.41 14.36
CA ARG A 16 -16.09 23.26 13.05
C ARG A 16 -16.58 21.83 12.80
N ASP A 17 -15.83 20.82 13.22
CA ASP A 17 -16.26 19.44 13.06
C ASP A 17 -17.55 19.18 13.88
N GLN A 18 -17.68 19.81 15.06
CA GLN A 18 -18.89 19.67 15.89
C GLN A 18 -20.15 20.33 15.29
N THR A 19 -20.02 21.41 14.50
CA THR A 19 -21.19 22.03 13.84
C THR A 19 -21.78 21.15 12.75
N HIS A 20 -20.98 20.27 12.15
CA HIS A 20 -21.41 19.41 11.05
C HIS A 20 -22.08 18.10 11.49
N CYS A 21 -21.95 17.72 12.77
CA CYS A 21 -22.38 16.40 13.25
C CYS A 21 -23.76 16.39 13.92
N GLY A 22 -24.53 17.48 13.85
CA GLY A 22 -25.98 17.51 14.12
C GLY A 22 -26.41 17.29 15.58
N ALA A 23 -25.47 17.17 16.52
CA ALA A 23 -25.76 16.98 17.94
C ALA A 23 -26.15 18.28 18.69
N LEU A 24 -25.93 19.44 18.06
CA LEU A 24 -26.18 20.76 18.64
C LEU A 24 -27.51 21.32 18.14
N ASN A 25 -28.26 21.97 19.03
CA ASN A 25 -29.43 22.73 18.63
C ASN A 25 -29.04 24.06 17.94
N SER A 26 -30.02 24.78 17.38
CA SER A 26 -29.77 26.02 16.63
C SER A 26 -29.02 27.07 17.46
N ASP A 27 -29.38 27.23 18.73
CA ASP A 27 -28.79 28.24 19.62
C ASP A 27 -27.33 27.89 19.98
N GLU A 28 -27.06 26.60 20.21
CA GLU A 28 -25.71 26.07 20.46
C GLU A 28 -24.82 26.20 19.23
N GLN A 29 -25.37 25.96 18.04
CA GLN A 29 -24.65 26.11 16.78
C GLN A 29 -24.26 27.58 16.53
N GLU A 30 -25.18 28.53 16.73
CA GLU A 30 -24.88 29.97 16.63
C GLU A 30 -23.79 30.38 17.64
N SER A 31 -23.91 29.90 18.88
CA SER A 31 -22.92 30.16 19.93
C SER A 31 -21.53 29.64 19.57
N LEU A 32 -21.47 28.45 18.97
CA LEU A 32 -20.23 27.81 18.52
C LEU A 32 -19.59 28.54 17.33
N GLU A 33 -20.41 28.98 16.37
CA GLU A 33 -19.97 29.79 15.23
C GLU A 33 -19.37 31.13 15.67
N VAL A 34 -19.98 31.80 16.65
CA VAL A 34 -19.42 33.03 17.24
C VAL A 34 -18.07 32.75 17.90
N ALA A 35 -17.94 31.67 18.66
CA ALA A 35 -16.68 31.30 19.30
C ALA A 35 -15.56 31.03 18.28
N ILE A 36 -15.87 30.35 17.18
CA ILE A 36 -14.96 30.13 16.05
C ILE A 36 -14.48 31.48 15.49
N GLN A 37 -15.41 32.40 15.20
CA GLN A 37 -15.08 33.70 14.61
C GLN A 37 -14.20 34.56 15.54
N CYS A 38 -14.46 34.50 16.86
CA CYS A 38 -13.63 35.17 17.86
C CYS A 38 -12.19 34.63 17.85
N LEU A 39 -12.02 33.30 17.87
CA LEU A 39 -10.70 32.66 17.82
C LEU A 39 -9.95 33.00 16.52
N GLU A 40 -10.64 32.96 15.37
CA GLU A 40 -10.01 33.30 14.09
C GLU A 40 -9.51 34.75 14.05
N THR A 41 -10.30 35.68 14.59
CA THR A 41 -9.95 37.10 14.65
C THR A 41 -8.79 37.34 15.62
N THR A 42 -8.85 36.79 16.84
CA THR A 42 -7.84 36.99 17.88
C THR A 42 -6.48 36.42 17.48
N PHE A 43 -6.45 35.22 16.87
CA PHE A 43 -5.22 34.54 16.50
C PHE A 43 -4.79 34.77 15.04
N LYS A 44 -5.53 35.61 14.30
CA LYS A 44 -5.28 35.95 12.88
C LYS A 44 -5.21 34.70 12.00
N ILE A 45 -6.14 33.77 12.20
CA ILE A 45 -6.26 32.53 11.42
C ILE A 45 -7.03 32.84 10.14
N SER A 46 -6.47 32.43 9.01
CA SER A 46 -7.05 32.61 7.68
C SER A 46 -7.09 31.27 6.94
N SER A 47 -7.90 31.19 5.88
CA SER A 47 -7.99 30.00 5.02
C SER A 47 -6.67 29.57 4.37
N SER A 48 -5.65 30.45 4.34
CA SER A 48 -4.30 30.17 3.85
C SER A 48 -3.38 29.47 4.88
N ASP A 49 -3.81 29.33 6.14
CA ASP A 49 -3.03 28.72 7.22
C ASP A 49 -3.09 27.18 7.22
N GLY A 50 -3.56 26.54 6.14
CA GLY A 50 -3.64 25.08 6.05
C GLY A 50 -2.30 24.34 6.28
N HIS A 51 -1.17 25.00 5.99
CA HIS A 51 0.17 24.47 6.27
C HIS A 51 0.49 24.34 7.78
N LEU A 52 -0.27 25.01 8.65
CA LEU A 52 -0.14 24.92 10.09
C LEU A 52 -0.99 23.81 10.70
N ALA A 53 -1.87 23.16 9.92
CA ALA A 53 -2.72 22.08 10.39
C ALA A 53 -1.89 20.96 11.04
N VAL A 54 -2.41 20.46 12.16
CA VAL A 54 -1.77 19.38 12.90
C VAL A 54 -2.17 18.05 12.27
N SER A 55 -1.21 17.12 12.14
CA SER A 55 -1.44 15.81 11.52
C SER A 55 -2.38 14.89 12.31
N GLN A 56 -2.71 15.24 13.54
CA GLN A 56 -3.66 14.52 14.39
C GLN A 56 -4.72 15.50 14.90
N PRO A 57 -5.99 15.08 14.96
CA PRO A 57 -7.05 15.90 15.54
C PRO A 57 -6.76 16.22 17.01
N LEU A 58 -7.14 17.42 17.45
CA LEU A 58 -6.85 17.92 18.81
C LEU A 58 -7.30 16.94 19.90
N ARG A 59 -8.45 16.30 19.70
CA ARG A 59 -8.98 15.32 20.64
C ARG A 59 -8.07 14.09 20.78
N GLU A 60 -7.52 13.58 19.69
CA GLU A 60 -6.60 12.43 19.74
C GLU A 60 -5.28 12.79 20.42
N ILE A 61 -4.78 14.01 20.19
CA ILE A 61 -3.60 14.53 20.91
C ILE A 61 -3.88 14.57 22.42
N PHE A 62 -5.05 15.04 22.81
CA PHE A 62 -5.47 15.09 24.21
C PHE A 62 -5.57 13.68 24.81
N LEU A 63 -6.26 12.74 24.14
CA LEU A 63 -6.35 11.35 24.60
C LEU A 63 -4.99 10.67 24.70
N ASN A 64 -4.11 10.87 23.71
CA ASN A 64 -2.75 10.32 23.74
C ASN A 64 -1.91 10.93 24.87
N ALA A 65 -2.12 12.20 25.20
CA ALA A 65 -1.47 12.84 26.34
C ALA A 65 -1.96 12.25 27.68
N LEU A 66 -3.27 11.96 27.81
CA LEU A 66 -3.81 11.24 28.95
C LEU A 66 -3.18 9.85 29.11
N LEU A 67 -2.89 9.17 27.99
CA LEU A 67 -2.27 7.85 27.99
C LEU A 67 -0.75 7.87 28.29
N LYS A 68 -0.02 8.92 27.88
CA LYS A 68 1.45 9.03 28.06
C LYS A 68 1.85 9.60 29.42
N ASN A 69 1.09 10.51 29.99
CA ASN A 69 1.39 11.10 31.28
C ASN A 69 0.93 10.14 32.38
N GLY A 70 1.83 9.26 32.83
CA GLY A 70 1.64 8.26 33.88
C GLY A 70 1.24 8.78 35.28
N ASN A 71 0.49 9.87 35.38
CA ASN A 71 -0.43 10.09 36.49
C ASN A 71 -1.60 9.12 36.30
N SER A 72 -1.43 7.90 36.79
CA SER A 72 -2.47 6.98 37.30
C SER A 72 -3.92 7.26 36.90
N THR A 73 -4.21 7.32 35.60
CA THR A 73 -5.49 6.88 35.04
C THR A 73 -5.24 6.23 33.67
N SER A 74 -4.52 5.11 33.63
CA SER A 74 -5.27 3.94 33.12
C SER A 74 -6.54 3.92 33.95
N PRO A 75 -7.77 3.90 33.43
CA PRO A 75 -8.93 3.73 34.30
C PRO A 75 -8.75 2.37 35.01
N GLU A 76 -8.02 2.30 36.12
CA GLU A 76 -7.84 1.07 36.91
C GLU A 76 -9.22 0.60 37.33
N THR A 77 -10.11 1.56 37.57
CA THR A 77 -11.55 1.42 37.46
C THR A 77 -11.98 1.22 36.00
N PRO A 78 -12.47 0.03 35.63
CA PRO A 78 -13.20 -0.13 34.37
C PRO A 78 -14.29 0.95 34.25
N PRO A 79 -14.63 1.35 33.01
CA PRO A 79 -15.69 2.34 32.76
C PRO A 79 -16.96 1.95 33.53
N SER A 80 -17.70 2.95 34.01
CA SER A 80 -18.94 2.67 34.73
C SER A 80 -19.91 1.90 33.81
N PRO A 81 -20.82 1.08 34.37
CA PRO A 81 -21.84 0.42 33.55
C PRO A 81 -22.64 1.40 32.68
N GLU A 82 -22.88 2.61 33.19
CA GLU A 82 -23.55 3.68 32.46
C GLU A 82 -22.71 4.20 31.27
N ASP A 83 -21.39 4.40 31.47
CA ASP A 83 -20.48 4.83 30.41
C ASP A 83 -20.32 3.77 29.32
N MET A 84 -20.23 2.49 29.70
CA MET A 84 -20.18 1.37 28.76
C MET A 84 -21.44 1.28 27.90
N GLU A 85 -22.61 1.39 28.54
CA GLU A 85 -23.89 1.38 27.82
C GLU A 85 -24.00 2.58 26.87
N ARG A 86 -23.59 3.77 27.31
CA ARG A 86 -23.58 4.97 26.48
C ARG A 86 -22.57 4.86 25.32
N ALA A 87 -21.41 4.27 25.54
CA ALA A 87 -20.42 4.01 24.50
C ALA A 87 -20.95 3.03 23.45
N GLU A 88 -21.67 1.99 23.87
CA GLU A 88 -22.32 1.05 22.96
C GLU A 88 -23.44 1.70 22.14
N GLN A 89 -24.23 2.59 22.74
CA GLN A 89 -25.25 3.39 22.03
C GLN A 89 -24.61 4.28 20.97
N LEU A 90 -23.56 5.03 21.32
CA LEU A 90 -22.80 5.87 20.39
C LEU A 90 -22.18 5.03 19.26
N LYS A 91 -21.64 3.85 19.55
CA LYS A 91 -21.15 2.93 18.51
C LYS A 91 -22.28 2.50 17.57
N ASN A 92 -23.49 2.23 18.08
CA ASN A 92 -24.63 1.85 17.26
C ASN A 92 -25.12 3.02 16.38
N GLU A 93 -25.16 4.23 16.92
CA GLU A 93 -25.47 5.46 16.18
C GLU A 93 -24.45 5.71 15.07
N GLY A 94 -23.16 5.60 15.38
CA GLY A 94 -22.08 5.69 14.40
C GLY A 94 -22.21 4.64 13.30
N ASN A 95 -22.63 3.42 13.64
CA ASN A 95 -22.90 2.37 12.63
C ASN A 95 -24.10 2.72 11.74
N ASN A 96 -25.11 3.42 12.25
CA ASN A 96 -26.24 3.90 11.44
C ASN A 96 -25.80 5.00 10.48
N HIS A 97 -25.02 5.98 10.97
CA HIS A 97 -24.42 7.00 10.11
C HIS A 97 -23.50 6.42 9.03
N MET A 98 -22.76 5.33 9.32
CA MET A 98 -21.99 4.61 8.30
C MET A 98 -22.87 4.03 7.19
N LYS A 99 -24.09 3.56 7.51
CA LYS A 99 -25.04 3.02 6.52
C LYS A 99 -25.68 4.14 5.68
N GLU A 100 -25.87 5.31 6.29
CA GLU A 100 -26.37 6.53 5.63
C GLU A 100 -25.28 7.27 4.83
N GLU A 101 -24.05 6.75 4.83
CA GLU A 101 -22.87 7.39 4.24
C GLU A 101 -22.49 8.75 4.87
N ASN A 102 -23.03 9.03 6.07
CA ASN A 102 -22.72 10.19 6.90
C ASN A 102 -21.42 9.95 7.70
N TYR A 103 -20.31 9.79 6.98
CA TYR A 103 -19.05 9.31 7.57
C TYR A 103 -18.44 10.26 8.62
N ARG A 104 -18.69 11.57 8.53
CA ARG A 104 -18.24 12.55 9.54
C ARG A 104 -18.98 12.37 10.87
N CYS A 105 -20.31 12.28 10.84
CA CYS A 105 -21.10 11.99 12.03
C CYS A 105 -20.72 10.64 12.64
N ALA A 106 -20.48 9.62 11.79
CA ALA A 106 -20.00 8.33 12.28
C ALA A 106 -18.67 8.43 13.04
N LEU A 107 -17.71 9.19 12.50
CA LEU A 107 -16.41 9.44 13.13
C LEU A 107 -16.59 10.07 14.52
N ASP A 108 -17.47 11.06 14.64
CA ASP A 108 -17.77 11.73 15.90
C ASP A 108 -18.41 10.79 16.92
N CYS A 109 -19.40 10.00 16.51
CA CYS A 109 -20.02 9.00 17.39
C CYS A 109 -18.99 7.99 17.93
N TYR A 110 -18.15 7.42 17.06
CA TYR A 110 -17.10 6.49 17.51
C TYR A 110 -16.07 7.17 18.39
N THR A 111 -15.77 8.43 18.14
CA THR A 111 -14.83 9.21 18.94
C THR A 111 -15.38 9.44 20.34
N GLN A 112 -16.66 9.81 20.47
CA GLN A 112 -17.31 9.93 21.78
C GLN A 112 -17.39 8.57 22.50
N ALA A 113 -17.61 7.47 21.77
CA ALA A 113 -17.57 6.12 22.36
C ALA A 113 -16.17 5.77 22.91
N ILE A 114 -15.10 6.15 22.20
CA ILE A 114 -13.72 5.98 22.65
C ILE A 114 -13.42 6.82 23.90
N ASP A 115 -13.95 8.04 23.98
CA ASP A 115 -13.77 8.91 25.16
C ASP A 115 -14.36 8.29 26.43
N LEU A 116 -15.42 7.49 26.30
CA LEU A 116 -16.07 6.77 27.40
C LEU A 116 -15.37 5.43 27.73
N ASP A 117 -14.92 4.70 26.70
CA ASP A 117 -14.15 3.47 26.88
C ASP A 117 -12.99 3.34 25.88
N LEU A 118 -11.80 3.68 26.38
CA LEU A 118 -10.53 3.64 25.66
C LEU A 118 -9.98 2.23 25.45
N ARG A 119 -10.64 1.19 26.00
CA ARG A 119 -10.18 -0.21 25.99
C ARG A 119 -10.96 -1.09 25.02
N ASN A 120 -11.89 -0.53 24.24
CA ASN A 120 -12.66 -1.30 23.29
C ASN A 120 -12.05 -1.22 21.87
N ALA A 121 -11.45 -2.33 21.41
CA ALA A 121 -10.84 -2.42 20.08
C ALA A 121 -11.87 -2.20 18.94
N VAL A 122 -13.15 -2.48 19.19
CA VAL A 122 -14.22 -2.33 18.19
C VAL A 122 -14.41 -0.87 17.82
N TYR A 123 -14.33 0.06 18.78
CA TYR A 123 -14.60 1.48 18.52
C TYR A 123 -13.50 2.08 17.63
N TYR A 124 -12.24 1.82 17.96
CA TYR A 124 -11.11 2.22 17.11
C TYR A 124 -11.20 1.61 15.72
N CYS A 125 -11.48 0.30 15.62
CA CYS A 125 -11.65 -0.35 14.34
C CYS A 125 -12.78 0.31 13.52
N ASN A 126 -13.93 0.59 14.14
CA ASN A 126 -15.07 1.28 13.53
C ASN A 126 -14.74 2.69 13.04
N ARG A 127 -14.04 3.47 13.86
CA ARG A 127 -13.54 4.79 13.46
C ARG A 127 -12.54 4.71 12.31
N ALA A 128 -11.67 3.70 12.27
CA ALA A 128 -10.77 3.48 11.13
C ALA A 128 -11.52 3.25 9.80
N ALA A 129 -12.69 2.62 9.83
CA ALA A 129 -13.51 2.50 8.61
C ALA A 129 -14.11 3.83 8.19
N ALA A 130 -14.59 4.65 9.12
CA ALA A 130 -15.07 6.00 8.83
C ALA A 130 -13.95 6.86 8.21
N HIS A 131 -12.75 6.85 8.82
CA HIS A 131 -11.55 7.49 8.27
C HIS A 131 -11.23 7.01 6.86
N SER A 132 -11.25 5.69 6.62
CA SER A 132 -10.99 5.12 5.29
C SER A 132 -12.00 5.59 4.25
N LYS A 133 -13.28 5.73 4.62
CA LYS A 133 -14.34 6.25 3.73
C LYS A 133 -14.18 7.72 3.41
N LEU A 134 -13.59 8.49 4.32
CA LEU A 134 -13.23 9.90 4.12
C LEU A 134 -11.90 10.09 3.38
N GLY A 135 -11.15 9.01 3.10
CA GLY A 135 -9.81 9.08 2.50
C GLY A 135 -8.68 9.40 3.49
N ASN A 136 -8.98 9.44 4.79
CA ASN A 136 -8.05 9.75 5.88
C ASN A 136 -7.27 8.47 6.27
N TYR A 137 -6.47 7.94 5.35
CA TYR A 137 -5.84 6.63 5.52
C TYR A 137 -4.80 6.59 6.63
N THR A 138 -4.11 7.71 6.90
CA THR A 138 -3.13 7.83 7.99
C THR A 138 -3.76 7.63 9.36
N GLU A 139 -4.89 8.28 9.60
CA GLU A 139 -5.69 8.19 10.81
C GLU A 139 -6.31 6.79 10.93
N ALA A 140 -6.79 6.23 9.81
CA ALA A 140 -7.27 4.85 9.78
C ALA A 140 -6.19 3.84 10.20
N THR A 141 -4.93 4.03 9.79
CA THR A 141 -3.82 3.18 10.25
C THR A 141 -3.54 3.37 11.74
N SER A 142 -3.53 4.59 12.26
CA SER A 142 -3.35 4.86 13.71
C SER A 142 -4.40 4.12 14.55
N ASP A 143 -5.67 4.22 14.15
CA ASP A 143 -6.77 3.54 14.83
C ASP A 143 -6.68 2.01 14.73
N CYS A 144 -6.23 1.48 13.59
CA CYS A 144 -6.01 0.04 13.45
C CYS A 144 -4.87 -0.45 14.34
N GLU A 145 -3.76 0.30 14.45
CA GLU A 145 -2.66 -0.03 15.38
C GLU A 145 -3.16 -0.03 16.82
N ARG A 146 -3.98 0.95 17.20
CA ARG A 146 -4.57 1.04 18.53
C ARG A 146 -5.51 -0.14 18.81
N ALA A 147 -6.38 -0.49 17.87
CA ALA A 147 -7.28 -1.64 17.98
C ALA A 147 -6.51 -2.95 18.13
N ILE A 148 -5.43 -3.15 17.36
CA ILE A 148 -4.55 -4.33 17.44
C ILE A 148 -3.81 -4.38 18.78
N GLY A 149 -3.36 -3.22 19.30
CA GLY A 149 -2.70 -3.14 20.60
C GLY A 149 -3.63 -3.49 21.77
N ILE A 150 -4.94 -3.25 21.62
CA ILE A 150 -5.97 -3.62 22.59
C ILE A 150 -6.36 -5.10 22.45
N ASP A 151 -6.69 -5.54 21.24
CA ASP A 151 -7.06 -6.92 20.94
C ASP A 151 -6.27 -7.45 19.72
N PRO A 152 -5.16 -8.17 19.94
CA PRO A 152 -4.36 -8.78 18.88
C PRO A 152 -5.07 -9.92 18.12
N THR A 153 -6.22 -10.37 18.59
CA THR A 153 -7.02 -11.42 17.93
C THR A 153 -8.12 -10.85 17.04
N TYR A 154 -8.30 -9.53 17.02
CA TYR A 154 -9.37 -8.89 16.27
C TYR A 154 -9.07 -8.79 14.77
N SER A 155 -9.42 -9.85 14.02
CA SER A 155 -9.15 -9.98 12.57
C SER A 155 -9.57 -8.77 11.73
N LYS A 156 -10.69 -8.12 12.07
CA LYS A 156 -11.20 -6.92 11.38
C LYS A 156 -10.21 -5.75 11.41
N ALA A 157 -9.47 -5.56 12.50
CA ALA A 157 -8.48 -4.49 12.58
C ALA A 157 -7.32 -4.72 11.59
N TYR A 158 -6.83 -5.96 11.49
CA TYR A 158 -5.82 -6.35 10.50
C TYR A 158 -6.32 -6.18 9.05
N GLY A 159 -7.57 -6.58 8.79
CA GLY A 159 -8.18 -6.40 7.47
C GLY A 159 -8.33 -4.92 7.07
N ARG A 160 -8.72 -4.06 8.01
CA ARG A 160 -8.83 -2.60 7.77
C ARG A 160 -7.47 -1.93 7.61
N MET A 161 -6.46 -2.36 8.38
CA MET A 161 -5.07 -1.94 8.19
C MET A 161 -4.59 -2.24 6.77
N GLY A 162 -4.81 -3.47 6.29
CA GLY A 162 -4.42 -3.86 4.94
C GLY A 162 -5.10 -3.01 3.86
N LEU A 163 -6.38 -2.67 4.05
CA LEU A 163 -7.11 -1.79 3.13
C LEU A 163 -6.54 -0.38 3.11
N ALA A 164 -6.31 0.24 4.26
CA ALA A 164 -5.75 1.58 4.37
C ALA A 164 -4.33 1.64 3.75
N LEU A 165 -3.48 0.66 4.03
CA LEU A 165 -2.13 0.56 3.45
C LEU A 165 -2.17 0.36 1.93
N THR A 166 -3.13 -0.43 1.43
CA THR A 166 -3.33 -0.60 -0.03
C THR A 166 -3.71 0.72 -0.69
N ALA A 167 -4.55 1.53 -0.05
CA ALA A 167 -4.92 2.86 -0.55
C ALA A 167 -3.75 3.85 -0.51
N MET A 168 -2.81 3.67 0.43
CA MET A 168 -1.56 4.42 0.51
C MET A 168 -0.45 3.88 -0.42
N ASN A 169 -0.75 2.91 -1.29
CA ASN A 169 0.21 2.22 -2.16
C ASN A 169 1.34 1.46 -1.43
N LYS A 170 1.16 1.17 -0.13
CA LYS A 170 2.08 0.39 0.71
C LYS A 170 1.73 -1.10 0.63
N TYR A 171 1.87 -1.65 -0.58
CA TYR A 171 1.43 -3.02 -0.89
C TYR A 171 2.14 -4.13 -0.10
N PRO A 172 3.49 -4.10 0.10
CA PRO A 172 4.18 -5.14 0.87
C PRO A 172 3.64 -5.27 2.30
N GLU A 173 3.42 -4.14 2.97
CA GLU A 173 2.88 -4.09 4.32
C GLU A 173 1.42 -4.54 4.34
N ALA A 174 0.60 -4.07 3.40
CA ALA A 174 -0.80 -4.47 3.26
C ALA A 174 -0.97 -6.00 3.16
N ILE A 175 -0.13 -6.64 2.34
CA ILE A 175 -0.11 -8.11 2.17
C ILE A 175 0.17 -8.83 3.49
N SER A 176 1.13 -8.34 4.27
CA SER A 176 1.44 -8.90 5.60
C SER A 176 0.23 -8.85 6.54
N TYR A 177 -0.44 -7.69 6.59
CA TYR A 177 -1.63 -7.50 7.42
C TYR A 177 -2.82 -8.35 6.96
N PHE A 178 -3.09 -8.47 5.66
CA PHE A 178 -4.13 -9.36 5.15
C PHE A 178 -3.84 -10.84 5.43
N LYS A 179 -2.58 -11.28 5.31
CA LYS A 179 -2.19 -12.64 5.71
C LYS A 179 -2.44 -12.88 7.19
N LYS A 180 -2.12 -11.92 8.05
CA LYS A 180 -2.41 -12.02 9.48
C LYS A 180 -3.91 -12.05 9.76
N ALA A 181 -4.71 -11.25 9.06
CA ALA A 181 -6.17 -11.30 9.15
C ALA A 181 -6.73 -12.67 8.76
N LEU A 182 -6.19 -13.30 7.71
CA LEU A 182 -6.57 -14.66 7.27
C LEU A 182 -6.09 -15.78 8.19
N VAL A 183 -5.02 -15.57 8.97
CA VAL A 183 -4.65 -16.52 10.03
C VAL A 183 -5.71 -16.52 11.14
N LEU A 184 -6.29 -15.36 11.44
CA LEU A 184 -7.32 -15.20 12.48
C LEU A 184 -8.73 -15.58 11.99
N ASP A 185 -9.02 -15.32 10.71
CA ASP A 185 -10.31 -15.63 10.06
C ASP A 185 -10.07 -16.17 8.64
N PRO A 186 -9.79 -17.49 8.51
CA PRO A 186 -9.38 -18.11 7.24
C PRO A 186 -10.46 -18.13 6.15
N ASP A 187 -11.72 -18.10 6.54
CA ASP A 187 -12.86 -18.23 5.63
C ASP A 187 -13.36 -16.88 5.10
N ASN A 188 -12.72 -15.78 5.49
CA ASN A 188 -13.12 -14.45 5.07
C ASN A 188 -12.77 -14.15 3.60
N ASP A 189 -13.76 -14.27 2.71
CA ASP A 189 -13.58 -14.02 1.28
C ASP A 189 -13.19 -12.58 0.95
N THR A 190 -13.57 -11.62 1.80
CA THR A 190 -13.16 -10.21 1.63
C THR A 190 -11.65 -10.07 1.83
N TYR A 191 -11.07 -10.71 2.84
CA TYR A 191 -9.61 -10.68 3.06
C TYR A 191 -8.85 -11.40 1.93
N LYS A 192 -9.35 -12.55 1.46
CA LYS A 192 -8.75 -13.25 0.31
C LYS A 192 -8.75 -12.38 -0.94
N SER A 193 -9.86 -11.71 -1.22
CA SER A 193 -10.02 -10.85 -2.39
C SER A 193 -9.10 -9.63 -2.31
N ASN A 194 -9.08 -8.95 -1.16
CA ASN A 194 -8.23 -7.78 -0.95
C ASN A 194 -6.73 -8.12 -0.96
N LEU A 195 -6.35 -9.29 -0.42
CA LEU A 195 -4.98 -9.80 -0.52
C LEU A 195 -4.55 -9.95 -1.99
N LYS A 196 -5.38 -10.58 -2.82
CA LYS A 196 -5.09 -10.75 -4.27
C LYS A 196 -4.94 -9.40 -4.97
N ILE A 197 -5.80 -8.43 -4.64
CA ILE A 197 -5.70 -7.06 -5.18
C ILE A 197 -4.38 -6.42 -4.78
N ALA A 198 -3.98 -6.52 -3.50
CA ALA A 198 -2.71 -5.96 -3.03
C ALA A 198 -1.49 -6.63 -3.70
N GLU A 199 -1.49 -7.95 -3.86
CA GLU A 199 -0.44 -8.70 -4.56
C GLU A 199 -0.35 -8.36 -6.06
N GLN A 200 -1.49 -8.12 -6.71
CA GLN A 200 -1.52 -7.67 -8.10
C GLN A 200 -0.93 -6.26 -8.22
N LYS A 201 -1.39 -5.31 -7.40
CA LYS A 201 -0.87 -3.94 -7.41
C LYS A 201 0.62 -3.87 -7.08
N GLN A 202 1.10 -4.72 -6.17
CA GLN A 202 2.53 -4.84 -5.88
C GLN A 202 3.33 -5.27 -7.13
N ARG A 203 2.84 -6.29 -7.85
CA ARG A 203 3.48 -6.76 -9.09
C ARG A 203 3.51 -5.70 -10.17
N GLU A 204 2.40 -5.00 -10.37
CA GLU A 204 2.29 -3.89 -11.32
C GLU A 204 3.26 -2.76 -10.97
N ALA A 205 3.35 -2.37 -9.69
CA ALA A 205 4.29 -1.35 -9.22
C ALA A 205 5.76 -1.78 -9.35
N SER A 206 6.07 -3.07 -9.25
CA SER A 206 7.42 -3.62 -9.38
C SER A 206 7.90 -3.84 -10.81
N SER A 207 7.03 -3.69 -11.81
CA SER A 207 7.37 -3.93 -13.22
C SER A 207 7.95 -2.67 -13.89
N PRO A 208 9.23 -2.66 -14.32
CA PRO A 208 9.88 -1.49 -14.92
C PRO A 208 9.28 -1.06 -16.27
N ILE A 209 8.44 -1.90 -16.89
CA ILE A 209 7.88 -1.66 -18.22
C ILE A 209 6.67 -0.71 -18.17
N ALA A 210 5.99 -0.58 -17.03
CA ALA A 210 4.79 0.24 -16.89
C ALA A 210 5.07 1.73 -16.57
N ALA A 211 6.23 2.05 -16.01
CA ALA A 211 6.53 3.42 -15.56
C ALA A 211 6.92 4.40 -16.68
N GLY A 212 7.14 3.93 -17.91
CA GLY A 212 7.63 4.77 -19.03
C GLY A 212 6.69 4.89 -20.23
N LEU A 213 5.68 4.03 -20.36
CA LEU A 213 4.85 3.93 -21.55
C LEU A 213 3.44 3.57 -21.12
N GLY A 214 2.54 4.56 -21.10
CA GLY A 214 1.10 4.39 -20.83
C GLY A 214 0.40 3.60 -21.94
N PHE A 215 0.82 2.35 -22.16
CA PHE A 215 0.30 1.44 -23.17
C PHE A 215 -0.63 0.43 -22.52
N ASP A 216 -1.87 0.40 -23.01
CA ASP A 216 -2.84 -0.63 -22.69
C ASP A 216 -2.39 -1.98 -23.29
N MET A 217 -1.92 -2.87 -22.42
CA MET A 217 -1.43 -4.20 -22.77
C MET A 217 -2.50 -5.05 -23.49
N ALA A 218 -3.79 -4.80 -23.24
CA ALA A 218 -4.88 -5.55 -23.88
C ALA A 218 -4.97 -5.29 -25.39
N SER A 219 -4.64 -4.07 -25.83
CA SER A 219 -4.60 -3.70 -27.25
C SER A 219 -3.38 -4.27 -27.98
N LEU A 220 -2.27 -4.52 -27.28
CA LEU A 220 -1.00 -5.01 -27.85
C LEU A 220 -0.96 -6.52 -28.06
N ILE A 221 -1.70 -7.30 -27.27
CA ILE A 221 -1.79 -8.76 -27.43
C ILE A 221 -2.49 -9.13 -28.75
N ASN A 222 -3.36 -8.27 -29.27
CA ASN A 222 -4.00 -8.46 -30.58
C ASN A 222 -3.17 -7.91 -31.75
N ASN A 223 -2.01 -7.29 -31.50
CA ASN A 223 -1.15 -6.75 -32.55
C ASN A 223 -0.09 -7.79 -33.00
N PRO A 224 -0.16 -8.30 -34.26
CA PRO A 224 0.76 -9.32 -34.75
C PRO A 224 2.23 -8.85 -34.80
N ALA A 225 2.47 -7.55 -34.97
CA ALA A 225 3.82 -6.97 -35.01
C ALA A 225 4.47 -7.01 -33.62
N PHE A 226 3.69 -6.73 -32.57
CA PHE A 226 4.16 -6.78 -31.19
C PHE A 226 4.47 -8.23 -30.77
N ILE A 227 3.58 -9.19 -31.07
CA ILE A 227 3.83 -10.62 -30.81
C ILE A 227 5.12 -11.09 -31.51
N SER A 228 5.36 -10.64 -32.74
CA SER A 228 6.54 -11.01 -33.51
C SER A 228 7.83 -10.42 -32.91
N MET A 229 7.77 -9.18 -32.41
CA MET A 229 8.87 -8.53 -31.71
C MET A 229 9.20 -9.22 -30.38
N VAL A 230 8.19 -9.51 -29.55
CA VAL A 230 8.38 -10.24 -28.29
C VAL A 230 8.96 -11.64 -28.53
N ARG A 231 8.48 -12.34 -29.56
CA ARG A 231 9.01 -13.66 -29.96
C ARG A 231 10.46 -13.58 -30.43
N ALA A 232 10.84 -12.51 -31.14
CA ALA A 232 12.23 -12.28 -31.53
C ALA A 232 13.13 -12.00 -30.32
N LEU A 233 12.65 -11.22 -29.35
CA LEU A 233 13.35 -10.89 -28.12
C LEU A 233 13.58 -12.13 -27.24
N VAL A 234 12.56 -12.96 -27.04
CA VAL A 234 12.68 -14.23 -26.29
C VAL A 234 13.67 -15.18 -26.97
N ARG A 235 13.65 -15.26 -28.31
CA ARG A 235 14.65 -16.03 -29.06
C ARG A 235 16.06 -15.47 -28.86
N PHE A 236 16.21 -14.14 -28.85
CA PHE A 236 17.49 -13.49 -28.63
C PHE A 236 18.06 -13.79 -27.24
N LEU A 237 17.21 -13.72 -26.20
CA LEU A 237 17.58 -14.07 -24.82
C LEU A 237 17.95 -15.55 -24.67
N ASN A 238 17.19 -16.46 -25.29
CA ASN A 238 17.53 -17.90 -25.33
C ASN A 238 18.84 -18.17 -26.10
N ILE A 239 19.17 -17.37 -27.11
CA ILE A 239 20.42 -17.52 -27.87
C ILE A 239 21.61 -16.99 -27.05
N SER A 240 21.45 -15.91 -26.28
CA SER A 240 22.51 -15.43 -25.37
C SER A 240 22.81 -16.43 -24.26
N GLU A 241 21.77 -17.08 -23.70
CA GLU A 241 21.93 -18.08 -22.66
C GLU A 241 22.70 -19.31 -23.17
N ARG A 242 22.39 -19.77 -24.40
CA ARG A 242 23.15 -20.86 -25.05
C ARG A 242 24.56 -20.46 -25.50
N ARG A 243 24.83 -19.19 -25.82
CA ARG A 243 26.19 -18.72 -26.14
C ARG A 243 27.10 -18.80 -24.93
N HIS A 244 26.63 -18.38 -23.76
CA HIS A 244 27.40 -18.51 -22.53
C HIS A 244 27.62 -19.98 -22.14
N GLU A 245 26.63 -20.85 -22.37
CA GLU A 245 26.78 -22.29 -22.14
C GLU A 245 27.80 -22.95 -23.08
N LEU A 246 27.85 -22.53 -24.35
CA LEU A 246 28.84 -22.98 -25.34
C LEU A 246 30.24 -22.42 -25.06
N GLU A 247 30.38 -21.16 -24.64
CA GLU A 247 31.66 -20.56 -24.26
C GLU A 247 32.26 -21.22 -23.01
N LEU A 248 31.44 -21.50 -21.99
CA LEU A 248 31.86 -22.25 -20.80
C LEU A 248 32.32 -23.67 -21.15
N ARG A 249 31.62 -24.37 -22.06
CA ARG A 249 32.05 -25.70 -22.55
C ARG A 249 33.34 -25.64 -23.36
N LEU A 250 33.54 -24.60 -24.18
CA LEU A 250 34.76 -24.42 -24.96
C LEU A 250 35.98 -24.10 -24.08
N LEU A 251 35.78 -23.30 -23.03
CA LEU A 251 36.80 -23.01 -22.01
C LEU A 251 37.18 -24.26 -21.21
N LEU A 252 36.21 -25.09 -20.80
CA LEU A 252 36.48 -26.36 -20.11
C LEU A 252 37.21 -27.38 -21.00
N LEU A 253 36.93 -27.41 -22.30
CA LEU A 253 37.68 -28.22 -23.28
C LEU A 253 39.12 -27.72 -23.47
N SER A 254 39.36 -26.41 -23.39
CA SER A 254 40.71 -25.83 -23.48
C SER A 254 41.56 -26.02 -22.22
N ALA A 255 40.91 -26.24 -21.06
CA ALA A 255 41.56 -26.45 -19.77
C ALA A 255 41.86 -27.93 -19.45
N GLY A 256 41.48 -28.87 -20.33
CA GLY A 256 41.65 -30.32 -20.12
C GLY A 256 42.95 -30.92 -20.68
N GLY A 257 43.90 -30.11 -21.14
CA GLY A 257 45.14 -30.59 -21.74
C GLY A 257 46.32 -30.61 -20.78
N GLU A 258 46.42 -31.62 -19.90
CA GLU A 258 47.69 -32.14 -19.35
C GLU A 258 47.46 -33.35 -18.44
N ARG A 259 47.74 -34.56 -18.97
CA ARG A 259 48.58 -35.63 -18.39
C ARG A 259 48.34 -36.98 -19.07
N ASP A 260 49.35 -37.38 -19.84
CA ASP A 260 49.95 -38.72 -19.99
C ASP A 260 49.12 -39.98 -19.69
N ALA A 261 48.98 -40.83 -20.72
CA ALA A 261 49.37 -42.26 -20.75
C ALA A 261 48.42 -43.11 -21.62
N GLU A 262 48.94 -43.59 -22.76
CA GLU A 262 48.48 -44.80 -23.45
C GLU A 262 49.20 -46.04 -22.86
N PRO A 263 48.87 -47.31 -23.22
CA PRO A 263 47.75 -47.82 -24.05
C PRO A 263 47.08 -49.10 -23.49
N ALA A 264 45.94 -49.52 -24.07
CA ALA A 264 45.70 -50.88 -24.59
C ALA A 264 44.21 -51.19 -24.80
N GLY A 265 43.88 -51.66 -26.01
CA GLY A 265 42.93 -52.76 -26.17
C GLY A 265 41.59 -52.48 -26.87
N ALA A 266 41.40 -53.21 -27.98
CA ALA A 266 40.13 -53.71 -28.53
C ALA A 266 39.28 -52.80 -29.43
N THR A 267 39.59 -52.89 -30.74
CA THR A 267 38.68 -53.37 -31.80
C THR A 267 37.16 -53.14 -31.66
N THR A 268 36.53 -52.44 -32.61
CA THR A 268 35.74 -53.02 -33.74
C THR A 268 34.84 -52.00 -34.47
N HIS A 269 34.79 -52.15 -35.81
CA HIS A 269 33.67 -51.86 -36.74
C HIS A 269 33.22 -50.39 -36.97
N VAL A 270 33.60 -49.76 -38.11
CA VAL A 270 33.02 -49.85 -39.48
C VAL A 270 31.60 -49.26 -39.59
N ARG A 271 31.49 -48.05 -40.17
CA ARG A 271 30.83 -47.80 -41.47
C ARG A 271 31.05 -46.37 -41.98
N ASN A 272 31.49 -46.31 -43.23
CA ASN A 272 31.47 -45.15 -44.11
C ASN A 272 30.04 -44.62 -44.28
N ASP A 273 29.89 -43.31 -44.48
CA ASP A 273 29.33 -42.83 -45.74
C ASP A 273 29.76 -41.39 -46.06
N VAL A 274 30.34 -41.28 -47.25
CA VAL A 274 30.81 -40.07 -47.91
C VAL A 274 29.70 -39.61 -48.84
N GLN A 275 29.23 -38.36 -48.70
CA GLN A 275 28.67 -37.65 -49.84
C GLN A 275 29.31 -36.26 -49.99
N ARG A 276 29.99 -36.13 -51.14
CA ARG A 276 30.58 -34.91 -51.68
C ARG A 276 29.47 -34.04 -52.27
N GLY A 277 29.51 -32.75 -52.00
CA GLY A 277 28.84 -31.71 -52.78
C GLY A 277 29.85 -30.63 -53.14
N GLN A 278 30.19 -30.54 -54.42
CA GLN A 278 31.12 -29.56 -55.01
C GLN A 278 30.43 -28.20 -55.25
N GLY A 279 31.22 -27.13 -55.36
CA GLY A 279 30.80 -25.82 -55.90
C GLY A 279 31.62 -24.67 -55.29
N SER A 280 32.87 -24.47 -55.69
CA SER A 280 33.31 -23.51 -56.74
C SER A 280 33.16 -22.03 -56.36
N TRP A 281 34.30 -21.46 -55.96
CA TRP A 281 34.87 -20.14 -56.29
C TRP A 281 34.01 -19.09 -57.01
N CYS A 282 33.94 -17.90 -56.42
CA CYS A 282 34.13 -16.63 -57.12
C CYS A 282 34.64 -15.54 -56.15
N ARG A 283 35.81 -14.97 -56.46
CA ARG A 283 36.36 -13.73 -55.90
C ARG A 283 36.04 -12.59 -56.87
N SER A 284 35.57 -11.47 -56.34
CA SER A 284 35.69 -10.10 -56.87
C SER A 284 35.08 -9.19 -55.80
N GLY A 285 35.72 -8.20 -55.19
CA GLY A 285 36.75 -7.29 -55.69
C GLY A 285 36.14 -5.88 -55.84
N GLY A 286 36.53 -4.96 -54.95
CA GLY A 286 36.40 -3.49 -55.09
C GLY A 286 35.15 -2.87 -54.46
N ASN A 287 35.10 -1.59 -54.08
CA ASN A 287 36.07 -0.57 -53.67
C ASN A 287 35.21 0.64 -53.23
N VAL A 288 35.73 1.47 -52.31
CA VAL A 288 35.39 2.87 -51.95
C VAL A 288 33.93 3.33 -51.79
N GLY A 289 33.69 4.08 -50.71
CA GLY A 289 32.53 4.96 -50.57
C GLY A 289 32.58 5.82 -49.31
N HIS A 290 33.58 6.72 -49.23
CA HIS A 290 33.52 7.91 -48.38
C HIS A 290 32.29 8.74 -48.81
N PHE A 291 31.42 9.12 -47.87
CA PHE A 291 30.65 10.36 -48.00
C PHE A 291 30.35 10.92 -46.61
N GLN A 292 30.76 12.16 -46.44
CA GLN A 292 30.53 13.06 -45.32
C GLN A 292 29.79 14.28 -45.89
N LEU A 293 29.12 15.02 -44.99
CA LEU A 293 28.39 16.29 -45.19
C LEU A 293 26.92 16.07 -45.63
N ASP A 294 25.89 16.65 -45.01
CA ASP A 294 25.76 17.79 -44.08
C ASP A 294 24.77 17.49 -42.94
#